data_AF-A0A7Y5SP94-F1
#
_entry.id   AF-A0A7Y5SP94-F1
#
_cell.length_a   1.000
_cell.length_b   1.000
_cell.length_c   1.000
_cell.angle_alpha   90.00
_cell.angle_beta   90.00
_cell.angle_gamma   90.00
#
_symmetry.space_group_name_H-M   'P 1'
#
loop_
_entity.id
_entity.type
_entity.pdbx_description
1 polymer ?
#
loop_
_entity_poly.entity_id
_entity_poly.type
_entity_poly.pdbx_seq_one_letter_code
_entity_poly.pdbx_strand_id
1 'polypeptide(L)'
;VGPAAGRITVSGNNFSNSFIGDKPLREQDLAAGIVLEGASDVAIAGNIFSGLNTQALSADDKSKRIAFTGNLVTEANRNSEEKRPPLGLGGAGQSLIEGNLLEQPPEAKPQP
;
A
#
# COMPACT_ATOMS: atom_id res chain seq x y z
N VAL A 1 -7.96 -3.89 -8.45
CA VAL A 1 -8.58 -3.02 -9.49
C VAL A 1 -8.19 -3.64 -10.81
N GLY A 2 -9.15 -4.11 -11.59
CA GLY A 2 -8.89 -5.04 -12.69
C GLY A 2 -8.49 -4.40 -14.03
N PRO A 3 -8.24 -5.24 -15.04
CA PRO A 3 -7.78 -4.80 -16.36
C PRO A 3 -8.76 -3.85 -17.05
N ALA A 4 -8.23 -2.90 -17.81
CA ALA A 4 -8.99 -1.84 -18.51
C ALA A 4 -9.75 -0.85 -17.59
N ALA A 5 -9.66 -1.01 -16.27
CA ALA A 5 -10.18 -0.02 -15.34
C ALA A 5 -9.28 1.23 -15.35
N GLY A 6 -9.90 2.40 -15.26
CA GLY A 6 -9.17 3.65 -15.17
C GLY A 6 -10.05 4.87 -14.99
N ARG A 7 -9.40 6.04 -14.83
CA ARG A 7 -10.03 7.28 -14.34
C ARG A 7 -10.59 7.06 -12.93
N ILE A 8 -9.73 6.49 -12.07
CA ILE A 8 -10.09 6.11 -10.71
C ILE A 8 -9.44 7.07 -9.74
N THR A 9 -10.21 7.52 -8.75
CA THR A 9 -9.70 8.30 -7.62
C THR A 9 -10.04 7.58 -6.33
N VAL A 10 -9.03 7.33 -5.50
CA VAL A 10 -9.16 6.81 -4.15
C VAL A 10 -8.60 7.86 -3.20
N SER A 11 -9.46 8.53 -2.45
CA SER A 11 -9.05 9.62 -1.57
C SER A 11 -9.90 9.71 -0.30
N GLY A 12 -9.27 10.11 0.81
CA GLY A 12 -9.94 10.30 2.10
C GLY A 12 -10.35 9.01 2.79
N ASN A 13 -9.68 7.89 2.52
CA ASN A 13 -9.99 6.59 3.11
C ASN A 13 -9.00 6.18 4.20
N ASN A 14 -9.44 5.26 5.07
CA ASN A 14 -8.59 4.54 6.01
C ASN A 14 -8.60 3.04 5.68
N PHE A 15 -7.45 2.52 5.28
CA PHE A 15 -7.19 1.09 5.11
C PHE A 15 -6.42 0.61 6.32
N SER A 16 -7.14 0.14 7.33
CA SER A 16 -6.53 -0.35 8.56
C SER A 16 -7.06 -1.70 9.00
N ASN A 17 -6.25 -2.34 9.83
CA ASN A 17 -6.71 -3.44 10.65
C ASN A 17 -7.66 -2.95 11.75
N SER A 18 -8.14 -3.88 12.56
CA SER A 18 -9.12 -3.63 13.62
C SER A 18 -8.49 -3.19 14.94
N PHE A 19 -7.28 -2.64 14.88
CA PHE A 19 -6.54 -2.17 16.06
C PHE A 19 -7.21 -0.94 16.68
N ILE A 20 -7.42 -1.00 18.00
CA ILE A 20 -8.06 0.07 18.79
C ILE A 20 -7.20 0.51 20.00
N GLY A 21 -5.89 0.25 19.97
CA GLY A 21 -4.95 0.64 21.03
C GLY A 21 -4.23 -0.54 21.69
N ASP A 22 -4.94 -1.37 22.45
CA ASP A 22 -4.28 -2.44 23.22
C ASP A 22 -4.34 -3.82 22.58
N LYS A 23 -5.37 -4.06 21.74
CA LYS A 23 -5.58 -5.33 21.05
C LYS A 23 -6.40 -5.14 19.77
N PRO A 24 -6.25 -6.02 18.77
CA PRO A 24 -7.18 -6.07 17.65
C PRO A 24 -8.58 -6.44 18.14
N LEU A 25 -9.60 -5.81 17.56
CA LEU A 25 -11.00 -6.09 17.89
C LEU A 25 -11.47 -7.42 17.29
N ARG A 26 -10.88 -7.87 16.18
CA ARG A 26 -11.26 -9.09 15.46
C ARG A 26 -10.19 -10.17 15.58
N GLU A 27 -10.63 -11.42 15.68
CA GLU A 27 -9.73 -12.59 15.68
C GLU A 27 -8.99 -12.75 14.34
N GLN A 28 -9.64 -12.39 13.23
CA GLN A 28 -9.04 -12.35 11.90
C GLN A 28 -8.77 -10.91 11.49
N ASP A 29 -7.53 -10.47 11.69
CA ASP A 29 -7.09 -9.09 11.46
C ASP A 29 -6.43 -8.96 10.07
N LEU A 30 -7.24 -9.18 9.03
CA LEU A 30 -6.83 -9.33 7.64
C LEU A 30 -6.92 -8.02 6.84
N ALA A 31 -6.24 -6.96 7.31
CA ALA A 31 -6.16 -5.74 6.52
C ALA A 31 -5.21 -5.89 5.34
N ALA A 32 -5.63 -5.38 4.18
CA ALA A 32 -4.86 -5.40 2.95
C ALA A 32 -4.92 -4.03 2.27
N GLY A 33 -3.89 -3.74 1.47
CA GLY A 33 -3.81 -2.55 0.64
C GLY A 33 -4.49 -2.73 -0.72
N ILE A 34 -4.11 -1.88 -1.67
CA ILE A 34 -4.68 -1.85 -3.01
C ILE A 34 -3.80 -2.64 -3.98
N VAL A 35 -4.42 -3.49 -4.80
CA VAL A 35 -3.76 -4.19 -5.92
C VAL A 35 -4.29 -3.64 -7.24
N LEU A 36 -3.39 -3.24 -8.14
CA LEU A 36 -3.69 -2.81 -9.50
C LEU A 36 -3.23 -3.87 -10.51
N GLU A 37 -4.16 -4.33 -11.35
CA GLU A 37 -3.93 -5.38 -12.35
C GLU A 37 -4.31 -4.83 -13.73
N GLY A 38 -3.32 -4.41 -14.53
CA GLY A 38 -3.55 -3.76 -15.83
C GLY A 38 -4.41 -2.51 -15.78
N ALA A 39 -4.40 -1.78 -14.65
CA ALA A 39 -5.20 -0.58 -14.46
C ALA A 39 -4.44 0.67 -14.93
N SER A 40 -5.15 1.73 -15.33
CA SER A 40 -4.52 2.97 -15.77
C SER A 40 -5.22 4.23 -15.28
N ASP A 41 -4.52 5.35 -15.19
CA ASP A 41 -5.10 6.63 -14.75
C ASP A 41 -5.72 6.52 -13.35
N VAL A 42 -4.89 6.17 -12.38
CA VAL A 42 -5.31 5.92 -11.00
C VAL A 42 -4.63 6.92 -10.08
N ALA A 43 -5.42 7.71 -9.37
CA ALA A 43 -4.96 8.60 -8.31
C ALA A 43 -5.34 8.04 -6.93
N ILE A 44 -4.36 7.84 -6.07
CA ILE A 44 -4.51 7.35 -4.70
C ILE A 44 -3.89 8.41 -3.80
N ALA A 45 -4.73 9.26 -3.21
CA ALA A 45 -4.26 10.47 -2.54
C ALA A 45 -4.92 10.77 -1.20
N GLY A 46 -4.14 11.17 -0.20
CA GLY A 46 -4.67 11.57 1.10
C GLY A 46 -5.37 10.44 1.86
N ASN A 47 -4.85 9.22 1.78
CA ASN A 47 -5.35 8.06 2.53
C ASN A 47 -4.39 7.67 3.66
N ILE A 48 -4.90 6.91 4.62
CA ILE A 48 -4.11 6.23 5.65
C ILE A 48 -4.10 4.73 5.35
N PHE A 49 -2.92 4.14 5.39
CA PHE A 49 -2.70 2.69 5.31
C PHE A 49 -1.97 2.25 6.58
N SER A 50 -2.59 1.42 7.42
CA SER A 50 -2.00 0.98 8.70
C SER A 50 -2.30 -0.49 9.05
N GLY A 51 -1.35 -1.14 9.72
CA GLY A 51 -1.51 -2.52 10.20
C GLY A 51 -1.79 -3.54 9.09
N LEU A 52 -1.28 -3.33 7.88
CA LEU A 52 -1.58 -4.15 6.71
C LEU A 52 -0.75 -5.43 6.68
N ASN A 53 -1.38 -6.55 6.32
CA ASN A 53 -0.68 -7.81 6.05
C ASN A 53 -0.01 -7.83 4.67
N THR A 54 -0.29 -6.83 3.83
CA THR A 54 0.25 -6.68 2.48
C THR A 54 0.94 -5.33 2.32
N GLN A 55 1.47 -5.07 1.11
CA GLN A 55 1.87 -3.73 0.69
C GLN A 55 0.64 -2.80 0.71
N ALA A 56 0.86 -1.50 0.91
CA ALA A 56 -0.19 -0.49 0.81
C ALA A 56 -0.68 -0.34 -0.63
N LEU A 57 0.24 -0.43 -1.59
CA LEU A 57 -0.07 -0.47 -3.01
C LEU A 57 0.85 -1.46 -3.72
N SER A 58 0.28 -2.35 -4.53
CA SER A 58 1.00 -3.13 -5.52
C SER A 58 0.38 -2.97 -6.91
N ALA A 59 1.23 -2.99 -7.94
CA ALA A 59 0.81 -2.87 -9.32
C ALA A 59 1.63 -3.81 -10.22
N ASP A 60 0.96 -4.46 -11.16
CA ASP A 60 1.62 -5.26 -12.19
C ASP A 60 2.27 -4.41 -13.29
N ASP A 61 3.00 -5.06 -14.19
CA ASP A 61 3.72 -4.43 -15.31
C ASP A 61 2.82 -3.86 -16.42
N LYS A 62 1.54 -4.24 -16.41
CA LYS A 62 0.52 -3.73 -17.34
C LYS A 62 -0.10 -2.43 -16.85
N SER A 63 0.05 -2.12 -15.56
CA SER A 63 -0.52 -0.92 -14.96
C SER A 63 0.31 0.33 -15.28
N LYS A 64 -0.34 1.48 -15.46
CA LYS A 64 0.36 2.73 -15.80
C LYS A 64 -0.33 4.01 -15.40
N ARG A 65 0.41 5.12 -15.30
CA ARG A 65 -0.11 6.45 -14.92
C ARG A 65 -0.79 6.38 -13.56
N ILE A 66 0.03 6.04 -12.56
CA ILE A 66 -0.38 5.86 -11.18
C ILE A 66 0.18 7.02 -10.37
N ALA A 67 -0.68 7.78 -9.69
CA ALA A 67 -0.28 8.79 -8.73
C ALA A 67 -0.59 8.29 -7.33
N PHE A 68 0.45 8.08 -6.52
CA PHE A 68 0.34 7.76 -5.10
C PHE A 68 0.90 8.93 -4.31
N THR A 69 0.04 9.84 -3.83
CA THR A 69 0.49 11.14 -3.30
C THR A 69 -0.15 11.53 -1.98
N GLY A 70 0.61 12.15 -1.08
CA GLY A 70 0.06 12.67 0.18
C GLY A 70 -0.54 11.60 1.10
N ASN A 71 -0.12 10.34 1.00
CA ASN A 71 -0.63 9.26 1.85
C ASN A 71 0.28 9.05 3.07
N LEU A 72 -0.32 8.55 4.16
CA LEU A 72 0.39 8.02 5.32
C LEU A 72 0.38 6.49 5.25
N VAL A 73 1.56 5.87 5.32
CA VAL A 73 1.71 4.41 5.34
C VAL A 73 2.57 4.01 6.54
N THR A 74 2.02 3.16 7.40
CA THR A 74 2.68 2.59 8.58
C THR A 74 2.32 1.12 8.72
N GLU A 75 3.21 0.31 9.27
CA GLU A 75 2.98 -1.11 9.55
C GLU A 75 2.47 -1.92 8.33
N ALA A 76 2.99 -1.60 7.14
CA ALA A 76 2.73 -2.39 5.94
C ALA A 76 3.53 -3.70 5.97
N ASN A 77 2.97 -4.76 5.38
CA ASN A 77 3.56 -6.10 5.35
C ASN A 77 3.84 -6.72 6.74
N ARG A 78 3.05 -6.40 7.78
CA ARG A 78 3.32 -6.82 9.17
C ARG A 78 3.55 -8.32 9.40
N ASN A 79 2.91 -9.15 8.58
CA ASN A 79 2.93 -10.61 8.69
C ASN A 79 3.64 -11.29 7.50
N SER A 80 4.35 -10.52 6.66
CA SER A 80 5.10 -11.10 5.54
C SER A 80 6.45 -11.63 6.02
N GLU A 81 6.79 -12.86 5.66
CA GLU A 81 8.12 -13.44 5.95
C GLU A 81 9.25 -12.68 5.23
N GLU A 82 8.95 -12.11 4.06
CA GLU A 82 9.85 -11.23 3.34
C GLU A 82 9.61 -9.76 3.71
N LYS A 83 10.68 -9.05 4.04
CA LYS A 83 10.65 -7.59 4.16
C LYS A 83 10.44 -6.98 2.78
N ARG A 84 9.20 -6.63 2.46
CA ARG A 84 8.84 -5.90 1.23
C ARG A 84 8.65 -4.42 1.53
N PRO A 85 8.99 -3.52 0.59
CA PRO A 85 8.66 -2.12 0.72
C PRO A 85 7.13 -1.93 0.80
N PRO A 86 6.65 -0.82 1.39
CA PRO A 86 5.22 -0.52 1.46
C PRO A 86 4.57 -0.38 0.08
N LEU A 87 5.35 -0.07 -0.97
CA LEU A 87 4.90 0.10 -2.35
C LEU A 87 5.61 -0.90 -3.27
N GLY A 88 4.83 -1.64 -4.07
CA GLY A 88 5.31 -2.63 -5.04
C GLY A 88 4.91 -2.24 -6.45
N LEU A 89 5.63 -1.28 -7.04
CA LEU A 89 5.33 -0.72 -8.36
C LEU A 89 6.27 -1.23 -9.48
N GLY A 90 7.04 -2.29 -9.21
CA GLY A 90 8.28 -2.64 -9.91
C GLY A 90 8.20 -2.89 -11.42
N GLY A 91 7.00 -2.97 -12.01
CA GLY A 91 6.81 -3.01 -13.46
C GLY A 91 5.91 -1.90 -14.02
N ALA A 92 5.25 -1.12 -13.17
CA ALA A 92 4.20 -0.19 -13.61
C ALA A 92 4.79 1.04 -14.30
N GLY A 93 4.26 1.39 -15.47
CA GLY A 93 4.73 2.53 -16.25
C GLY A 93 4.24 3.88 -15.71
N GLN A 94 5.09 4.91 -15.71
CA GLN A 94 4.72 6.29 -15.37
C GLN A 94 4.04 6.41 -13.98
N SER A 95 4.82 6.17 -12.92
CA SER A 95 4.34 6.30 -11.54
C SER A 95 4.86 7.61 -10.91
N LEU A 96 3.98 8.32 -10.19
CA LEU A 96 4.30 9.49 -9.38
C LEU A 96 4.13 9.13 -7.89
N ILE A 97 5.19 9.28 -7.11
CA ILE A 97 5.21 8.95 -5.68
C ILE A 97 5.73 10.18 -4.93
N GLU A 98 4.83 11.04 -4.46
CA GLU A 98 5.20 12.35 -3.89
C GLU A 98 4.44 12.69 -2.61
N GLY A 99 5.12 13.37 -1.68
CA GLY A 99 4.49 13.89 -0.46
C GLY A 99 3.93 12.82 0.49
N ASN A 100 4.36 11.55 0.35
CA ASN A 100 3.91 10.47 1.25
C ASN A 100 4.80 10.40 2.50
N LEU A 101 4.19 10.05 3.63
CA LEU A 101 4.89 9.63 4.84
C LEU A 101 4.90 8.10 4.87
N LEU A 102 6.05 7.50 4.56
CA LEU A 102 6.21 6.05 4.48
C LEU A 102 7.11 5.57 5.63
N GLU A 103 6.57 4.73 6.50
CA GLU A 103 7.39 3.97 7.43
C GLU A 103 8.27 2.99 6.65
N GLN A 104 9.58 3.15 6.81
CA GLN A 104 10.56 2.23 6.23
C GLN A 104 10.58 0.94 7.07
N PRO A 105 10.75 -0.25 6.46
CA PRO A 105 10.99 -1.45 7.23
C PRO A 105 12.22 -1.23 8.14
N PRO A 106 12.23 -1.73 9.38
CA PRO A 106 13.42 -1.62 10.23
C PRO A 106 14.63 -2.22 9.51
N GLU A 107 15.77 -1.51 9.54
CA GLU A 107 17.03 -1.98 8.95
C GLU A 107 17.30 -3.43 9.36
N ALA A 108 17.78 -4.24 8.41
CA ALA A 108 18.27 -5.57 8.77
C ALA A 108 19.42 -5.38 9.78
N LYS A 109 19.29 -5.98 10.98
CA LYS A 109 20.42 -6.02 11.90
C LYS A 109 21.60 -6.64 11.17
N PRO A 110 22.82 -6.07 11.24
CA PRO A 110 24.00 -6.72 10.71
C PRO A 110 24.07 -8.13 11.29
N GLN A 111 24.20 -9.14 10.42
CA GLN A 111 24.46 -10.51 10.86
C GLN A 111 25.81 -10.52 11.60
N PRO A 112 25.92 -11.26 12.72
CA PRO A 112 27.14 -11.30 13.52
C PRO A 112 28.33 -11.88 12.75
#